data_AF-A0A961XA74-F1
#
_entry.id   AF-A0A961XA74-F1
#
_cell.length_a   1.000
_cell.length_b   1.000
_cell.length_c   1.000
_cell.angle_alpha   90.00
_cell.angle_beta   90.00
_cell.angle_gamma   90.00
#
_symmetry.space_group_name_H-M   'P 1'
#
loop_
_entity.id
_entity.type
_entity.pdbx_description
1 polymer ?
#
loop_
_entity_poly.entity_id
_entity_poly.type
_entity_poly.pdbx_seq_one_letter_code
_entity_poly.pdbx_strand_id
1 'polypeptide(L)'
;MRAHWRGLALASIAVGFCLALSAPAQARCVLLSGTADGFDKETAVGRAQSALAEEVKQYKVTKRLGAVTVSAMRASPNPYWRDSVSNNMLCFNVWCGIYKPDIVKKSSYTTCWSGVVSPYVCTSGAKLCW
;
A
#
# COMPACT_ATOMS: atom_id res chain seq x y z
N MET A 1 58.22 28.09 -21.12
CA MET A 1 56.74 28.11 -21.34
C MET A 1 56.16 26.69 -21.42
N ARG A 2 56.28 25.87 -20.37
CA ARG A 2 55.79 24.46 -20.38
C ARG A 2 55.03 24.03 -19.13
N ALA A 3 54.85 24.92 -18.15
CA ALA A 3 54.29 24.58 -16.85
C ALA A 3 52.78 24.84 -16.72
N HIS A 4 52.18 25.62 -17.63
CA HIS A 4 50.80 26.11 -17.46
C HIS A 4 49.72 25.17 -18.02
N TRP A 5 50.10 24.15 -18.79
CA TRP A 5 49.16 23.22 -19.44
C TRP A 5 48.62 22.11 -18.54
N ARG A 6 49.31 21.79 -17.43
CA ARG A 6 48.88 20.72 -16.52
C ARG A 6 47.81 21.19 -15.52
N GLY A 7 47.81 22.47 -15.15
CA GLY A 7 46.83 23.03 -14.23
C GLY A 7 45.43 23.19 -14.84
N LEU A 8 45.36 23.50 -16.13
CA LEU A 8 44.07 23.70 -16.82
C LEU A 8 43.33 22.39 -17.11
N ALA A 9 44.04 21.28 -17.29
CA ALA A 9 43.43 19.98 -17.60
C ALA A 9 42.70 19.35 -16.41
N LEU A 10 43.15 19.63 -15.18
CA LEU A 10 42.59 19.04 -13.96
C LEU A 10 41.31 19.76 -13.48
N ALA A 11 41.17 21.06 -13.75
CA ALA A 11 39.98 21.82 -13.37
C ALA A 11 38.74 21.45 -14.21
N SER A 12 38.94 21.00 -15.45
CA SER A 12 37.84 20.63 -16.36
C SER A 12 37.18 19.29 -16.03
N ILE A 13 37.85 18.40 -15.30
CA ILE A 13 37.31 17.08 -14.92
C ILE A 13 36.39 17.22 -13.69
N ALA A 14 36.63 18.19 -12.81
CA ALA A 14 35.86 18.39 -11.60
C ALA A 14 34.47 19.01 -11.84
N VAL A 15 34.31 19.83 -12.89
CA VAL A 15 33.03 20.51 -13.18
C VAL A 15 32.06 19.63 -13.97
N GLY A 16 32.56 18.64 -14.73
CA GLY A 16 31.72 17.75 -15.54
C GLY A 16 30.90 16.72 -14.74
N PHE A 17 31.29 16.44 -13.49
CA PHE A 17 30.68 15.37 -12.69
C PHE A 17 29.52 15.82 -11.77
N CYS A 18 29.29 17.14 -11.64
CA CYS A 18 28.23 17.68 -10.78
C CYS A 18 26.87 17.86 -11.49
N LEU A 19 26.78 17.60 -12.80
CA LEU A 19 25.55 17.72 -13.58
C LEU A 19 24.89 16.36 -13.89
N ALA A 20 25.24 15.30 -13.15
CA ALA A 20 24.40 14.11 -13.09
C ALA A 20 23.10 14.48 -12.36
N LEU A 21 22.22 15.13 -13.10
CA LEU A 21 20.81 15.34 -12.81
C LEU A 21 20.29 13.99 -12.31
N SER A 22 20.08 13.90 -11.01
CA SER A 22 19.33 12.81 -10.39
C SER A 22 17.92 12.89 -10.96
N ALA A 23 17.69 12.22 -12.08
CA ALA A 23 16.35 11.90 -12.51
C ALA A 23 15.67 11.24 -11.31
N PRO A 24 14.52 11.75 -10.83
CA PRO A 24 13.83 11.09 -9.73
C PRO A 24 13.57 9.66 -10.19
N ALA A 25 14.09 8.68 -9.45
CA ALA A 25 13.76 7.29 -9.70
C ALA A 25 12.23 7.21 -9.76
N GLN A 26 11.68 6.79 -10.90
CA GLN A 26 10.24 6.64 -11.05
C GLN A 26 9.80 5.52 -10.12
N ALA A 27 9.38 5.89 -8.91
CA ALA A 27 8.87 4.96 -7.93
C ALA A 27 7.61 4.32 -8.52
N ARG A 28 7.67 3.02 -8.81
CA ARG A 28 6.49 2.25 -9.20
C ARG A 28 5.70 1.98 -7.94
N CYS A 29 4.40 2.24 -7.98
CA CYS A 29 3.52 1.99 -6.85
C CYS A 29 2.41 1.03 -7.24
N VAL A 30 2.01 0.19 -6.29
CA VAL A 30 0.86 -0.72 -6.42
C VAL A 30 0.01 -0.65 -5.16
N LEU A 31 -1.31 -0.77 -5.31
CA LEU A 31 -2.24 -0.98 -4.21
C LEU A 31 -2.36 -2.48 -3.97
N LEU A 32 -2.07 -2.92 -2.76
CA LEU A 32 -2.30 -4.29 -2.30
C LEU A 32 -3.42 -4.30 -1.26
N SER A 33 -4.11 -5.43 -1.17
CA SER A 33 -5.22 -5.59 -0.25
C SER A 33 -5.30 -7.00 0.31
N GLY A 34 -5.75 -7.13 1.56
CA GLY A 34 -6.12 -8.40 2.18
C GLY A 34 -7.51 -8.30 2.80
N THR A 35 -8.37 -9.29 2.54
CA THR A 35 -9.73 -9.37 3.10
C THR A 35 -9.85 -10.59 4.01
N ALA A 36 -10.52 -10.42 5.14
CA ALA A 36 -10.89 -11.52 6.02
C ALA A 36 -12.16 -11.19 6.81
N ASP A 37 -12.80 -12.25 7.32
CA ASP A 37 -13.99 -12.18 8.14
C ASP A 37 -13.78 -12.69 9.57
N GLY A 38 -14.75 -12.40 10.43
CA GLY A 38 -14.76 -12.81 11.83
C GLY A 38 -16.14 -12.69 12.47
N PHE A 39 -16.33 -13.43 13.56
CA PHE A 39 -17.52 -13.32 14.42
C PHE A 39 -17.53 -12.04 15.26
N ASP A 40 -16.35 -11.51 15.56
CA ASP A 40 -16.13 -10.21 16.19
C ASP A 40 -15.27 -9.30 15.30
N LYS A 41 -15.34 -7.99 15.56
CA LYS A 41 -14.69 -6.97 14.73
C LYS A 41 -13.17 -7.03 14.89
N GLU A 42 -12.66 -7.23 16.10
CA GLU A 42 -11.22 -7.29 16.37
C GLU A 42 -10.54 -8.42 15.58
N THR A 43 -11.15 -9.61 15.58
CA THR A 43 -10.66 -10.78 14.84
C THR A 43 -10.67 -10.53 13.34
N ALA A 44 -11.75 -10.00 12.78
CA ALA A 44 -11.85 -9.70 11.35
C ALA A 44 -10.79 -8.68 10.90
N VAL A 45 -10.58 -7.63 11.70
CA VAL A 45 -9.55 -6.61 11.47
C VAL A 45 -8.16 -7.21 11.53
N GLY A 46 -7.86 -7.99 12.58
CA GLY A 46 -6.56 -8.62 12.77
C GLY A 46 -6.21 -9.54 11.61
N ARG A 47 -7.15 -10.39 11.19
CA ARG A 47 -6.98 -11.29 10.04
C ARG A 47 -6.81 -10.54 8.72
N ALA A 48 -7.57 -9.48 8.48
CA ALA A 48 -7.45 -8.68 7.25
C ALA A 48 -6.09 -7.98 7.17
N GLN A 49 -5.57 -7.49 8.30
CA GLN A 49 -4.26 -6.86 8.38
C GLN A 49 -3.13 -7.88 8.18
N SER A 50 -3.26 -9.09 8.76
CA SER A 50 -2.34 -10.19 8.53
C SER A 50 -2.33 -10.64 7.06
N ALA A 51 -3.50 -10.74 6.43
CA ALA A 51 -3.62 -11.06 5.01
C ALA A 51 -2.93 -10.02 4.11
N LEU A 52 -3.09 -8.72 4.41
CA LEU A 52 -2.38 -7.64 3.71
C LEU A 52 -0.86 -7.75 3.91
N ALA A 53 -0.40 -8.05 5.13
CA ALA A 53 1.02 -8.18 5.42
C ALA A 53 1.66 -9.36 4.65
N GLU A 54 0.94 -10.49 4.55
CA GLU A 54 1.38 -11.64 3.76
C GLU A 54 1.38 -11.30 2.25
N GLU A 55 0.35 -10.61 1.75
CA GLU A 55 0.30 -10.16 0.34
C GLU A 55 1.49 -9.24 0.01
N VAL A 56 1.81 -8.29 0.89
CA VAL A 56 3.01 -7.43 0.75
C VAL A 56 4.29 -8.27 0.69
N LYS A 57 4.44 -9.26 1.57
CA LYS A 57 5.61 -10.14 1.61
C LYS A 57 5.73 -10.97 0.33
N GLN A 58 4.62 -11.57 -0.12
CA GLN A 58 4.57 -12.36 -1.34
C GLN A 58 4.87 -11.50 -2.57
N TYR A 59 4.29 -10.30 -2.65
CA TYR A 59 4.54 -9.37 -3.76
C TYR A 59 6.02 -9.00 -3.85
N LYS A 60 6.68 -8.70 -2.73
CA LYS A 60 8.12 -8.42 -2.70
C LYS A 60 8.95 -9.59 -3.21
N VAL A 61 8.63 -10.82 -2.80
CA VAL A 61 9.34 -12.03 -3.26
C VAL A 61 9.12 -12.25 -4.75
N THR A 62 7.86 -12.23 -5.21
CA THR A 62 7.49 -12.47 -6.62
C THR A 62 8.10 -11.43 -7.55
N LYS A 63 8.13 -10.16 -7.14
CA LYS A 63 8.72 -9.07 -7.93
C LYS A 63 10.21 -8.85 -7.66
N ARG A 64 10.84 -9.65 -6.79
CA ARG A 64 12.25 -9.55 -6.37
C ARG A 64 12.63 -8.13 -5.93
N LEU A 65 11.74 -7.49 -5.15
CA LEU A 65 11.93 -6.11 -4.69
C LEU A 65 12.82 -6.06 -3.45
N GLY A 66 13.72 -5.09 -3.42
CA GLY A 66 14.57 -4.79 -2.27
C GLY A 66 13.85 -3.92 -1.24
N ALA A 67 14.39 -2.73 -0.99
CA ALA A 67 13.76 -1.73 -0.13
C ALA A 67 12.47 -1.20 -0.78
N VAL A 68 11.39 -1.19 -0.01
CA VAL A 68 10.08 -0.69 -0.45
C VAL A 68 9.50 0.21 0.62
N THR A 69 8.70 1.18 0.22
CA THR A 69 7.91 2.00 1.15
C THR A 69 6.47 1.49 1.17
N VAL A 70 5.93 1.24 2.36
CA VAL A 70 4.54 0.83 2.57
C VAL A 70 3.81 1.93 3.32
N SER A 71 2.70 2.39 2.76
CA SER A 71 1.85 3.43 3.34
C SER A 71 0.38 3.01 3.28
N ALA A 72 -0.39 3.37 4.29
CA ALA A 72 -1.82 3.10 4.31
C ALA A 72 -2.51 3.74 3.10
N MET A 73 -3.32 2.95 2.40
CA MET A 73 -4.15 3.42 1.29
C MET A 73 -5.44 2.61 1.30
N ARG A 74 -6.57 3.29 1.20
CA ARG A 74 -7.87 2.63 1.20
C ARG A 74 -8.00 1.75 -0.04
N ALA A 75 -8.28 0.46 0.18
CA ALA A 75 -8.70 -0.45 -0.87
C ALA A 75 -10.23 -0.46 -0.97
N SER A 76 -10.74 -0.70 -2.17
CA SER A 76 -12.16 -1.00 -2.34
C SER A 76 -12.51 -2.24 -1.53
N PRO A 77 -13.66 -2.26 -0.82
CA PRO A 77 -14.17 -3.49 -0.22
C PRO A 77 -14.18 -4.60 -1.26
N ASN A 78 -13.64 -5.77 -0.91
CA ASN A 78 -13.63 -6.94 -1.78
C ASN A 78 -14.52 -8.05 -1.18
N PRO A 79 -15.85 -7.93 -1.27
CA PRO A 79 -16.79 -8.95 -0.79
C PRO A 79 -16.67 -10.26 -1.60
N TYR A 80 -16.75 -11.40 -0.92
CA TYR A 80 -16.58 -12.72 -1.58
C TYR A 80 -17.68 -13.08 -2.59
N TRP A 81 -18.94 -12.71 -2.33
CA TRP A 81 -20.11 -13.13 -3.14
C TRP A 81 -21.08 -11.99 -3.49
N ARG A 82 -20.65 -10.73 -3.36
CA ARG A 82 -21.43 -9.54 -3.77
C ARG A 82 -20.58 -8.69 -4.69
N ASP A 83 -21.20 -7.85 -5.50
CA ASP A 83 -20.44 -6.94 -6.38
C ASP A 83 -19.96 -5.69 -5.65
N SER A 84 -20.64 -5.29 -4.58
CA SER A 84 -20.32 -4.09 -3.82
C SER A 84 -20.86 -4.12 -2.40
N VAL A 85 -20.39 -3.16 -1.59
CA VAL A 85 -20.82 -2.92 -0.22
C VAL A 85 -21.43 -1.53 -0.14
N SER A 86 -22.64 -1.44 0.40
CA SER A 86 -23.32 -0.15 0.60
C SER A 86 -22.57 0.71 1.61
N ASN A 87 -22.47 2.02 1.36
CA ASN A 87 -22.00 2.97 2.36
C ASN A 87 -23.01 3.15 3.52
N ASN A 88 -24.27 2.76 3.34
CA ASN A 88 -25.29 2.81 4.38
C ASN A 88 -25.31 1.49 5.16
N MET A 89 -25.15 1.57 6.49
CA MET A 89 -25.25 0.45 7.42
C MET A 89 -26.57 -0.33 7.28
N LEU A 90 -27.64 0.37 6.90
CA LEU A 90 -28.97 -0.17 6.65
C LEU A 90 -29.22 -0.28 5.15
N CYS A 91 -29.33 -1.50 4.62
CA CYS A 91 -29.87 -1.70 3.28
C CYS A 91 -30.99 -2.74 3.34
N PHE A 92 -32.14 -2.42 2.74
CA PHE A 92 -33.36 -3.26 2.76
C PHE A 92 -33.73 -3.82 4.15
N ASN A 93 -33.71 -2.99 5.20
CA ASN A 93 -33.99 -3.42 6.59
C ASN A 93 -33.06 -4.54 7.10
N VAL A 94 -31.90 -4.75 6.46
CA VAL A 94 -30.84 -5.67 6.88
C VAL A 94 -29.57 -4.85 7.13
N TRP A 95 -28.78 -5.27 8.13
CA TRP A 95 -27.44 -4.72 8.36
C TRP A 95 -26.52 -5.19 7.24
N CYS A 96 -26.15 -4.30 6.32
CA CYS A 96 -25.32 -4.66 5.15
C CYS A 96 -24.36 -3.56 4.68
N GLY A 97 -24.08 -2.57 5.52
CA GLY A 97 -23.17 -1.48 5.17
C GLY A 97 -21.83 -1.49 5.88
N ILE A 98 -21.09 -0.41 5.62
CA ILE A 98 -19.75 -0.16 6.16
C ILE A 98 -19.82 0.23 7.64
N TYR A 99 -19.11 -0.53 8.47
CA TYR A 99 -18.84 -0.18 9.85
C TYR A 99 -17.84 0.97 9.92
N LYS A 100 -18.27 2.07 10.56
CA LYS A 100 -17.39 3.19 10.93
C LYS A 100 -17.02 3.13 12.42
N PRO A 101 -15.90 3.76 12.83
CA PRO A 101 -14.87 4.38 11.99
C PRO A 101 -14.00 3.33 11.27
N ASP A 102 -13.32 3.78 10.21
CA ASP A 102 -12.26 3.00 9.57
C ASP A 102 -11.03 2.96 10.50
N ILE A 103 -10.21 1.92 10.37
CA ILE A 103 -9.01 1.74 11.20
C ILE A 103 -7.78 2.03 10.34
N VAL A 104 -7.14 3.16 10.61
CA VAL A 104 -5.97 3.62 9.85
C VAL A 104 -4.71 3.50 10.72
N LYS A 105 -3.74 2.72 10.23
CA LYS A 105 -2.38 2.61 10.78
C LYS A 105 -1.39 3.22 9.78
N LYS A 106 -0.10 3.28 10.12
CA LYS A 106 0.94 3.79 9.20
C LYS A 106 1.00 3.00 7.88
N SER A 107 0.83 1.68 7.95
CA SER A 107 1.02 0.73 6.84
C SER A 107 -0.26 0.00 6.41
N SER A 108 -1.43 0.34 6.97
CA SER A 108 -2.69 -0.30 6.59
C SER A 108 -3.89 0.62 6.79
N TYR A 109 -4.81 0.59 5.83
CA TYR A 109 -6.12 1.22 5.93
C TYR A 109 -7.18 0.12 5.92
N THR A 110 -7.88 -0.08 7.03
CA THR A 110 -8.89 -1.15 7.16
C THR A 110 -10.30 -0.58 7.18
N THR A 111 -11.13 -1.03 6.25
CA THR A 111 -12.58 -0.78 6.21
C THR A 111 -13.30 -2.09 6.52
N CYS A 112 -14.32 -2.05 7.37
CA CYS A 112 -15.14 -3.22 7.71
C CYS A 112 -16.59 -3.00 7.29
N TRP A 113 -17.32 -4.09 7.03
CA TRP A 113 -18.73 -4.07 6.70
C TRP A 113 -19.41 -5.36 7.14
N SER A 114 -20.74 -5.38 7.12
CA SER A 114 -21.50 -6.55 7.50
C SER A 114 -21.48 -7.61 6.40
N GLY A 115 -21.05 -8.83 6.74
CA GLY A 115 -21.13 -9.98 5.85
C GLY A 115 -22.49 -10.66 5.92
N VAL A 116 -22.71 -11.62 5.01
CA VAL A 116 -23.95 -12.43 5.00
C VAL A 116 -23.85 -13.64 5.94
N VAL A 117 -22.67 -14.26 6.02
CA VAL A 117 -22.42 -15.41 6.90
C VAL A 117 -21.76 -14.92 8.18
N SER A 118 -20.61 -14.24 8.04
CA SER A 118 -19.90 -13.65 9.17
C SER A 118 -20.37 -12.21 9.40
N PRO A 119 -20.63 -11.79 10.64
CA PRO A 119 -21.14 -10.45 10.94
C PRO A 119 -20.15 -9.35 10.58
N TYR A 120 -18.85 -9.64 10.57
CA TYR A 120 -17.80 -8.68 10.22
C TYR A 120 -16.94 -9.22 9.08
N VAL A 121 -16.82 -8.44 8.02
CA VAL A 121 -15.84 -8.64 6.94
C VAL A 121 -15.04 -7.35 6.80
N CYS A 122 -13.72 -7.47 6.73
CA CYS A 122 -12.83 -6.32 6.65
C CYS A 122 -11.84 -6.47 5.51
N THR A 123 -11.61 -5.39 4.75
CA THR A 123 -10.49 -5.26 3.80
C THR A 123 -9.49 -4.27 4.36
N SER A 124 -8.23 -4.69 4.40
CA SER A 124 -7.09 -3.81 4.65
C SER A 124 -6.35 -3.53 3.35
N GLY A 125 -6.03 -2.27 3.08
CA GLY A 125 -5.25 -1.84 1.92
C GLY A 125 -3.96 -1.10 2.28
N ALA A 126 -2.95 -1.23 1.42
CA ALA A 126 -1.74 -0.43 1.47
C ALA A 126 -1.16 -0.16 0.09
N LYS A 127 -0.57 1.03 -0.05
CA LYS A 127 0.25 1.39 -1.21
C LYS A 127 1.69 0.99 -0.94
N LEU A 128 2.22 0.15 -1.81
CA LEU A 128 3.62 -0.28 -1.82
C LEU A 128 4.33 0.40 -3.00
N CYS A 129 5.43 1.12 -2.74
CA CYS A 129 6.22 1.80 -3.76
C CYS A 129 7.70 1.39 -3.71
N TRP A 130 8.34 1.25 -4.87
CA TRP A 130 9.73 0.84 -5.05
C TRP A 130 10.38 1.47 -6.28
#